data_AF-A0A353NN34-F1
#
_entry.id   AF-A0A353NN34-F1
#
_cell.length_a   1.000
_cell.length_b   1.000
_cell.length_c   1.000
_cell.angle_alpha   90.00
_cell.angle_beta   90.00
_cell.angle_gamma   90.00
#
_symmetry.space_group_name_H-M   'P 1'
#
loop_
_entity.id
_entity.type
_entity.pdbx_description
1 polymer ?
#
loop_
_entity_poly.entity_id
_entity_poly.type
_entity_poly.pdbx_seq_one_letter_code
_entity_poly.pdbx_strand_id
1 'polypeptide(L)'
;GLQFERLVNASGPTAGKILRPSDGKEPKNVVFIKCVGSRDDAKGKKYCSRACCMYTAKHAHQVIEKIDDGQAIVFYMDVRTPGKAYDEFYQRTVHEGAQYVRGRVSRIYQLGEKLVVCGEDSLLGKPVQVEADMVVLATAMVPSSASSSVGQLFGLSTDPDGWYTEAHPKLKPVETFTGGVYLAGCCQGPKDIPDTVAQASAAAAKVAVLFSNDEMATSPLITGVNEAVCSGCGLCVDICPYKAIELKTIEDRHRGDRQVASVNSGLCQGCGACTVACRAGAIDLKGFTNEQVLAEVDALCL
;
A
#
# COMPACT_ATOMS: atom_id res chain seq x y z
N GLY A 1 -0.56 -15.03 13.16
CA GLY A 1 -1.75 -14.30 12.70
C GLY A 1 -2.38 -15.06 11.57
N LEU A 2 -1.89 -14.90 10.34
CA LEU A 2 -2.49 -15.50 9.15
C LEU A 2 -2.54 -17.04 9.17
N GLN A 3 -1.48 -17.70 9.64
CA GLN A 3 -1.47 -19.15 9.80
C GLN A 3 -2.53 -19.65 10.79
N PHE A 4 -2.68 -18.97 11.94
CA PHE A 4 -3.72 -19.28 12.91
C PHE A 4 -5.11 -19.16 12.29
N GLU A 5 -5.32 -18.16 11.43
CA GLU A 5 -6.56 -18.01 10.69
C GLU A 5 -6.86 -19.18 9.76
N ARG A 6 -5.84 -19.81 9.18
CA ARG A 6 -6.03 -21.05 8.40
C ARG A 6 -6.35 -22.24 9.29
N LEU A 7 -5.78 -22.34 10.50
CA LEU A 7 -6.07 -23.42 11.44
C LEU A 7 -7.53 -23.37 11.94
N VAL A 8 -8.02 -22.19 12.30
CA VAL A 8 -9.36 -22.02 12.87
C VAL A 8 -10.49 -22.06 11.83
N ASN A 9 -10.15 -21.90 10.54
CA ASN A 9 -11.10 -21.91 9.44
C ASN A 9 -11.62 -23.33 9.17
N ALA A 10 -12.94 -23.49 9.04
CA ALA A 10 -13.59 -24.79 8.82
C ALA A 10 -13.16 -25.47 7.51
N SER A 11 -12.88 -24.71 6.46
CA SER A 11 -12.29 -25.17 5.19
C SER A 11 -10.75 -25.03 5.19
N GLY A 12 -10.16 -24.96 6.38
CA GLY A 12 -8.73 -24.93 6.62
C GLY A 12 -8.08 -26.31 6.54
N PRO A 13 -6.74 -26.38 6.52
CA PRO A 13 -6.00 -27.65 6.52
C PRO A 13 -6.29 -28.54 7.74
N THR A 14 -6.77 -27.97 8.85
CA THR A 14 -7.13 -28.69 10.07
C THR A 14 -8.64 -28.75 10.30
N ALA A 15 -9.45 -28.47 9.26
CA ALA A 15 -10.92 -28.50 9.31
C ALA A 15 -11.52 -27.67 10.47
N GLY A 16 -10.89 -26.55 10.81
CA GLY A 16 -11.34 -25.64 11.87
C GLY A 16 -10.88 -26.01 13.28
N LYS A 17 -10.10 -27.10 13.44
CA LYS A 17 -9.47 -27.47 14.71
C LYS A 17 -8.16 -26.70 14.89
N ILE A 18 -7.98 -26.10 16.05
CA ILE A 18 -6.75 -25.38 16.40
C ILE A 18 -5.74 -26.41 16.91
N LEU A 19 -4.81 -26.82 16.05
CA LEU A 19 -3.81 -27.84 16.35
C LEU A 19 -2.40 -27.25 16.32
N ARG A 20 -1.54 -27.70 17.24
CA ARG A 20 -0.12 -27.36 17.29
C ARG A 20 0.58 -27.88 16.03
N PRO A 21 1.35 -27.05 15.30
CA PRO A 21 2.09 -27.48 14.12
C PRO A 21 3.15 -28.54 14.39
N SER A 22 3.67 -28.62 15.61
CA SER A 22 4.76 -29.54 15.99
C SER A 22 4.32 -31.01 16.07
N ASP A 23 3.14 -31.26 16.61
CA ASP A 23 2.72 -32.57 17.12
C ASP A 23 1.22 -32.83 16.94
N GLY A 24 0.47 -31.89 16.36
CA GLY A 24 -0.95 -32.05 16.05
C GLY A 24 -1.88 -32.06 17.27
N LYS A 25 -1.36 -31.81 18.49
CA LYS A 25 -2.17 -31.73 19.71
C LYS A 25 -2.91 -30.40 19.79
N GLU A 26 -4.06 -30.39 20.46
CA GLU A 26 -4.79 -29.16 20.76
C GLU A 26 -4.05 -28.35 21.85
N PRO A 27 -3.72 -27.05 21.62
CA PRO A 27 -3.06 -26.24 22.62
C PRO A 27 -4.08 -25.77 23.68
N LYS A 28 -3.73 -25.81 24.96
CA LYS A 28 -4.58 -25.24 26.03
C LYS A 28 -4.20 -23.81 26.35
N ASN A 29 -2.91 -23.48 26.35
CA ASN A 29 -2.42 -22.12 26.59
C ASN A 29 -1.92 -21.49 25.29
N VAL A 30 -2.69 -20.53 24.74
CA VAL A 30 -2.34 -19.81 23.50
C VAL A 30 -1.97 -18.37 23.81
N VAL A 31 -0.73 -18.00 23.51
CA VAL A 31 -0.23 -16.63 23.71
C VAL A 31 -0.19 -15.87 22.39
N PHE A 32 -0.87 -14.74 22.33
CA PHE A 32 -0.84 -13.80 21.20
C PHE A 32 0.13 -12.65 21.49
N ILE A 33 0.96 -12.30 20.50
CA ILE A 33 1.90 -11.19 20.61
C ILE A 33 1.52 -10.14 19.58
N LYS A 34 1.12 -8.95 20.04
CA LYS A 34 0.78 -7.82 19.16
C LYS A 34 2.02 -7.12 18.63
N CYS A 35 1.82 -6.34 17.56
CA CYS A 35 2.83 -5.46 16.95
C CYS A 35 4.10 -6.18 16.47
N VAL A 36 4.00 -7.44 16.04
CA VAL A 36 5.16 -8.16 15.52
C VAL A 36 5.52 -7.61 14.14
N GLY A 37 6.64 -6.90 14.04
CA GLY A 37 7.10 -6.23 12.82
C GLY A 37 6.39 -4.90 12.50
N SER A 38 5.53 -4.40 13.40
CA SER A 38 4.88 -3.09 13.28
C SER A 38 5.17 -2.24 14.51
N ARG A 39 5.21 -0.92 14.35
CA ARG A 39 5.63 0.02 15.41
C ARG A 39 6.98 -0.38 16.01
N ASP A 40 7.90 -0.78 15.13
CA ASP A 40 9.25 -1.21 15.46
C ASP A 40 10.25 -0.58 14.49
N ASP A 41 10.81 0.55 14.89
CA ASP A 41 11.78 1.32 14.09
C ASP A 41 13.10 0.58 13.87
N ALA A 42 13.47 -0.34 14.77
CA ALA A 42 14.77 -1.00 14.72
C ALA A 42 14.74 -2.31 13.92
N LYS A 43 13.63 -3.07 13.99
CA LYS A 43 13.55 -4.43 13.42
C LYS A 43 12.32 -4.66 12.54
N GLY A 44 11.56 -3.62 12.23
CA GLY A 44 10.35 -3.77 11.44
C GLY A 44 9.90 -2.47 10.81
N LYS A 45 8.59 -2.28 10.78
CA LYS A 45 7.93 -1.13 10.18
C LYS A 45 7.56 -0.12 11.25
N LYS A 46 7.78 1.17 10.98
CA LYS A 46 7.42 2.27 11.90
C LYS A 46 5.90 2.40 12.06
N TYR A 47 5.15 2.09 11.00
CA TYR A 47 3.71 2.21 10.98
C TYR A 47 2.98 1.12 11.78
N CYS A 48 1.71 1.39 12.06
CA CYS A 48 0.77 0.45 12.67
C CYS A 48 0.01 -0.32 11.57
N SER A 49 -0.08 -1.64 11.70
CA SER A 49 -0.82 -2.49 10.73
C SER A 49 -2.34 -2.51 10.91
N ARG A 50 -2.90 -1.60 11.74
CA ARG A 50 -4.32 -1.28 11.97
C ARG A 50 -5.24 -2.44 12.40
N ALA A 51 -5.32 -3.52 11.63
CA ALA A 51 -6.23 -4.65 11.86
C ALA A 51 -5.78 -5.62 12.96
N CYS A 52 -4.49 -5.60 13.36
CA CYS A 52 -3.93 -6.63 14.25
C CYS A 52 -4.52 -6.65 15.66
N CYS A 53 -4.97 -5.52 16.20
CA CYS A 53 -5.66 -5.54 17.48
C CYS A 53 -6.99 -6.30 17.42
N MET A 54 -7.74 -6.11 16.33
CA MET A 54 -9.09 -6.67 16.18
C MET A 54 -9.07 -8.13 15.80
N TYR A 55 -8.23 -8.54 14.84
CA TYR A 55 -8.16 -9.97 14.51
C TYR A 55 -7.61 -10.78 15.69
N THR A 56 -6.74 -10.21 16.54
CA THR A 56 -6.26 -10.90 17.74
C THR A 56 -7.37 -11.05 18.78
N ALA A 57 -8.22 -10.03 18.98
CA ALA A 57 -9.40 -10.19 19.85
C ALA A 57 -10.33 -11.30 19.31
N LYS A 58 -10.56 -11.32 17.99
CA LYS A 58 -11.32 -12.39 17.33
C LYS A 58 -10.67 -13.77 17.52
N HIS A 59 -9.35 -13.88 17.39
CA HIS A 59 -8.63 -15.13 17.62
C HIS A 59 -8.69 -15.58 19.07
N ALA A 60 -8.57 -14.65 20.03
CA ALA A 60 -8.69 -14.96 21.45
C ALA A 60 -10.10 -15.48 21.79
N HIS A 61 -11.15 -14.84 21.28
CA HIS A 61 -12.52 -15.33 21.36
C HIS A 61 -12.64 -16.76 20.81
N GLN A 62 -12.10 -17.03 19.63
CA GLN A 62 -12.14 -18.36 19.02
C GLN A 62 -11.36 -19.43 19.79
N VAL A 63 -10.28 -19.06 20.51
CA VAL A 63 -9.59 -19.99 21.42
C VAL A 63 -10.52 -20.38 22.55
N ILE A 64 -11.13 -19.40 23.22
CA ILE A 64 -12.03 -19.60 24.36
C ILE A 64 -13.28 -20.39 23.94
N GLU A 65 -13.83 -20.12 22.76
CA GLU A 65 -15.04 -20.76 22.26
C GLU A 65 -14.81 -22.21 21.81
N LYS A 66 -13.66 -22.51 21.19
CA LYS A 66 -13.45 -23.79 20.48
C LYS A 66 -12.59 -24.80 21.22
N ILE A 67 -11.83 -24.37 22.22
CA ILE A 67 -10.93 -25.22 22.98
C ILE A 67 -11.47 -25.33 24.38
N ASP A 68 -11.85 -26.55 24.79
CA ASP A 68 -12.26 -26.81 26.18
C ASP A 68 -11.12 -26.40 27.13
N ASP A 69 -11.45 -25.59 28.15
CA ASP A 69 -10.51 -24.99 29.09
C ASP A 69 -9.36 -24.20 28.44
N GLY A 70 -9.57 -23.70 27.22
CA GLY A 70 -8.60 -22.91 26.47
C GLY A 70 -8.35 -21.53 27.08
N GLN A 71 -7.08 -21.17 27.24
CA GLN A 71 -6.65 -19.87 27.73
C GLN A 71 -6.02 -19.04 26.61
N ALA A 72 -6.54 -17.83 26.41
CA ALA A 72 -5.99 -16.84 25.49
C ALA A 72 -5.31 -15.71 26.27
N ILE A 73 -4.01 -15.55 26.10
CA ILE A 73 -3.21 -14.50 26.75
C ILE A 73 -2.63 -13.58 25.68
N VAL A 74 -2.83 -12.28 25.80
CA VAL A 74 -2.52 -11.30 24.76
C VAL A 74 -1.54 -10.26 25.29
N PHE A 75 -0.31 -10.26 24.77
CA PHE A 75 0.68 -9.23 25.02
C PHE A 75 0.50 -8.05 24.06
N TYR A 76 0.40 -6.83 24.60
CA TYR A 76 0.13 -5.62 23.84
C TYR A 76 0.83 -4.37 24.40
N MET A 77 0.98 -3.34 23.55
CA MET A 77 1.39 -2.00 24.01
C MET A 77 0.18 -1.10 24.22
N ASP A 78 -0.63 -0.97 23.16
CA ASP A 78 -1.90 -0.24 23.16
C ASP A 78 -2.96 -1.09 22.45
N VAL A 79 -4.22 -0.94 22.87
CA VAL A 79 -5.36 -1.48 22.15
C VAL A 79 -5.88 -0.41 21.20
N ARG A 80 -5.94 -0.73 19.89
CA ARG A 80 -6.41 0.20 18.85
C ARG A 80 -7.68 -0.34 18.21
N THR A 81 -8.81 0.24 18.59
CA THR A 81 -10.18 -0.16 18.25
C THR A 81 -10.92 0.98 17.51
N PRO A 82 -10.42 1.49 16.36
CA PRO A 82 -10.90 2.75 15.77
C PRO A 82 -12.27 2.65 15.05
N GLY A 83 -12.82 1.46 14.89
CA GLY A 83 -14.07 1.22 14.16
C GLY A 83 -15.31 1.23 15.07
N LYS A 84 -16.50 1.32 14.45
CA LYS A 84 -17.78 1.19 15.16
C LYS A 84 -17.85 -0.19 15.84
N ALA A 85 -18.24 -0.22 17.12
CA ALA A 85 -18.36 -1.42 17.93
C ALA A 85 -17.04 -2.20 18.19
N TYR A 86 -15.88 -1.63 17.84
CA TYR A 86 -14.59 -2.33 17.99
C TYR A 86 -14.16 -2.41 19.45
N ASP A 87 -14.39 -1.35 20.22
CA ASP A 87 -14.06 -1.34 21.64
C ASP A 87 -14.96 -2.31 22.40
N GLU A 88 -16.25 -2.29 22.11
CA GLU A 88 -17.26 -3.19 22.68
C GLU A 88 -16.93 -4.66 22.38
N PHE A 89 -16.45 -4.97 21.17
CA PHE A 89 -15.99 -6.31 20.84
C PHE A 89 -14.73 -6.70 21.63
N TYR A 90 -13.77 -5.79 21.76
CA TYR A 90 -12.59 -6.01 22.59
C TYR A 90 -12.95 -6.27 24.06
N GLN A 91 -13.81 -5.43 24.66
CA GLN A 91 -14.27 -5.59 26.04
C GLN A 91 -15.02 -6.91 26.23
N ARG A 92 -15.86 -7.29 25.27
CA ARG A 92 -16.52 -8.61 25.28
C ARG A 92 -15.50 -9.75 25.35
N THR A 93 -14.46 -9.72 24.53
CA THR A 93 -13.41 -10.76 24.56
C THR A 93 -12.68 -10.81 25.91
N VAL A 94 -12.47 -9.66 26.56
CA VAL A 94 -11.92 -9.62 27.93
C VAL A 94 -12.88 -10.25 28.93
N HIS A 95 -14.18 -9.93 28.86
CA HIS A 95 -15.21 -10.50 29.73
C HIS A 95 -15.41 -12.01 29.53
N GLU A 96 -15.17 -12.52 28.32
CA GLU A 96 -15.18 -13.96 28.03
C GLU A 96 -13.97 -14.69 28.65
N GLY A 97 -12.97 -13.97 29.18
CA GLY A 97 -11.85 -14.54 29.92
C GLY A 97 -10.49 -14.37 29.25
N ALA A 98 -10.38 -13.66 28.12
CA ALA A 98 -9.09 -13.39 27.50
C ALA A 98 -8.24 -12.46 28.38
N GLN A 99 -7.02 -12.87 28.69
CA GLN A 99 -6.11 -12.13 29.56
C GLN A 99 -5.26 -11.17 28.72
N TYR A 100 -5.24 -9.90 29.09
CA TYR A 100 -4.46 -8.88 28.38
C TYR A 100 -3.33 -8.36 29.26
N VAL A 101 -2.09 -8.64 28.85
CA VAL A 101 -0.88 -8.20 29.56
C VAL A 101 -0.27 -7.02 28.81
N ARG A 102 -0.21 -5.85 29.46
CA ARG A 102 0.35 -4.65 28.84
C ARG A 102 1.87 -4.69 28.95
N GLY A 103 2.52 -5.10 27.87
CA GLY A 103 3.95 -4.95 27.66
C GLY A 103 4.42 -5.70 26.44
N ARG A 104 5.61 -5.33 25.98
CA ARG A 104 6.21 -5.93 24.79
C ARG A 104 7.00 -7.17 25.19
N VAL A 105 6.76 -8.28 24.49
CA VAL A 105 7.55 -9.51 24.66
C VAL A 105 9.00 -9.25 24.28
N SER A 106 9.91 -9.63 25.16
CA SER A 106 11.36 -9.48 24.98
C SER A 106 11.98 -10.71 24.34
N ARG A 107 11.55 -11.91 24.72
CA ARG A 107 12.13 -13.18 24.28
C ARG A 107 11.10 -14.30 24.30
N ILE A 108 11.24 -15.22 23.35
CA ILE A 108 10.53 -16.51 23.33
C ILE A 108 11.60 -17.59 23.23
N TYR A 109 11.49 -18.66 24.01
CA TYR A 109 12.37 -19.83 23.89
C TYR A 109 11.63 -21.12 24.21
N GLN A 110 12.12 -22.23 23.68
CA GLN A 110 11.58 -23.55 23.93
C GLN A 110 12.08 -24.06 25.30
N LEU A 111 11.17 -24.63 26.11
CA LEU A 111 11.51 -25.37 27.33
C LEU A 111 10.71 -26.68 27.33
N GLY A 112 11.39 -27.78 27.00
CA GLY A 112 10.72 -29.07 26.77
C GLY A 112 9.69 -28.98 25.64
N GLU A 113 8.46 -29.44 25.88
CA GLU A 113 7.37 -29.41 24.90
C GLU A 113 6.63 -28.07 24.80
N LYS A 114 6.96 -27.10 25.65
CA LYS A 114 6.31 -25.78 25.72
C LYS A 114 7.22 -24.64 25.25
N LEU A 115 6.60 -23.50 24.97
CA LEU A 115 7.26 -22.24 24.72
C LEU A 115 7.15 -21.35 25.96
N VAL A 116 8.24 -20.70 26.36
CA VAL A 116 8.23 -19.69 27.42
C VAL A 116 8.30 -18.31 26.77
N VAL A 117 7.28 -17.49 27.05
CA VAL A 117 7.18 -16.11 26.58
C VAL A 117 7.56 -15.17 27.72
N CYS A 118 8.66 -14.45 27.55
CA CYS A 118 9.13 -13.45 28.51
C CYS A 118 8.71 -12.05 28.08
N GLY A 119 8.12 -11.30 29.01
CA GLY A 119 7.80 -9.89 28.81
C GLY A 119 7.81 -9.15 30.14
N GLU A 120 7.21 -7.97 30.11
CA GLU A 120 6.96 -7.15 31.28
C GLU A 120 5.46 -6.90 31.35
N ASP A 121 4.89 -6.95 32.54
CA ASP A 121 3.62 -6.29 32.82
C ASP A 121 3.92 -4.88 33.29
N SER A 122 3.80 -3.92 32.37
CA SER A 122 4.06 -2.50 32.64
C SER A 122 3.04 -1.86 33.58
N LEU A 123 1.87 -2.49 33.81
CA LEU A 123 0.89 -1.99 34.77
C LEU A 123 1.28 -2.39 36.20
N LEU A 124 1.90 -3.56 36.35
CA LEU A 124 2.40 -4.06 37.64
C LEU A 124 3.88 -3.72 37.89
N GLY A 125 4.61 -3.27 36.86
CA GLY A 125 6.05 -3.01 36.91
C GLY A 125 6.88 -4.28 37.16
N LYS A 126 6.43 -5.44 36.68
CA LYS A 126 7.05 -6.73 36.98
C LYS A 126 7.36 -7.54 35.71
N PRO A 127 8.49 -8.27 35.68
CA PRO A 127 8.74 -9.24 34.63
C PRO A 127 7.69 -10.36 34.72
N VAL A 128 7.23 -10.82 33.57
CA VAL A 128 6.26 -11.92 33.44
C VAL A 128 6.83 -12.99 32.53
N GLN A 129 6.66 -14.24 32.92
CA GLN A 129 6.95 -15.41 32.11
C GLN A 129 5.69 -16.26 32.01
N VAL A 130 5.31 -16.60 30.78
CA VAL A 130 4.13 -17.42 30.49
C VAL A 130 4.56 -18.65 29.71
N GLU A 131 4.21 -19.83 30.23
CA GLU A 131 4.30 -21.07 29.46
C GLU A 131 3.13 -21.16 28.48
N ALA A 132 3.43 -21.43 27.22
CA ALA A 132 2.48 -21.51 26.13
C ALA A 132 2.64 -22.83 25.37
N ASP A 133 1.51 -23.44 25.02
CA ASP A 133 1.48 -24.57 24.09
C ASP A 133 1.58 -24.09 22.64
N MET A 134 1.13 -22.85 22.39
CA MET A 134 1.21 -22.20 21.08
C MET A 134 1.43 -20.69 21.27
N VAL A 135 2.33 -20.11 20.47
CA VAL A 135 2.52 -18.67 20.38
C VAL A 135 2.11 -18.17 18.99
N VAL A 136 1.21 -17.19 18.94
CA VAL A 136 0.67 -16.60 17.72
C VAL A 136 1.18 -15.18 17.55
N LEU A 137 1.98 -14.96 16.52
CA LEU A 137 2.53 -13.65 16.18
C LEU A 137 1.51 -12.84 15.36
N ALA A 138 1.07 -11.69 15.87
CA ALA A 138 0.24 -10.76 15.12
C ALA A 138 1.14 -9.88 14.23
N THR A 139 1.46 -10.42 13.05
CA THR A 139 2.46 -9.87 12.12
C THR A 139 1.99 -8.63 11.38
N ALA A 140 2.95 -7.80 10.98
CA ALA A 140 2.73 -6.63 10.16
C ALA A 140 2.08 -6.97 8.80
N MET A 141 1.23 -6.06 8.33
CA MET A 141 0.87 -5.97 6.93
C MET A 141 1.99 -5.25 6.18
N VAL A 142 2.38 -5.80 5.03
CA VAL A 142 3.39 -5.22 4.15
C VAL A 142 2.85 -5.21 2.72
N PRO A 143 3.38 -4.35 1.83
CA PRO A 143 3.02 -4.39 0.42
C PRO A 143 3.22 -5.79 -0.18
N SER A 144 2.43 -6.12 -1.18
CA SER A 144 2.58 -7.37 -1.92
C SER A 144 3.95 -7.43 -2.59
N SER A 145 4.50 -8.63 -2.75
CA SER A 145 5.73 -8.83 -3.55
C SER A 145 5.58 -8.36 -4.99
N ALA A 146 4.35 -8.34 -5.52
CA ALA A 146 4.03 -7.84 -6.85
C ALA A 146 3.81 -6.32 -6.91
N SER A 147 3.84 -5.59 -5.78
CA SER A 147 3.54 -4.15 -5.76
C SER A 147 4.50 -3.33 -6.62
N SER A 148 5.78 -3.68 -6.68
CA SER A 148 6.74 -2.94 -7.52
C SER A 148 6.45 -3.09 -9.02
N SER A 149 6.19 -4.31 -9.49
CA SER A 149 5.92 -4.58 -10.91
C SER A 149 4.58 -3.98 -11.35
N VAL A 150 3.56 -4.07 -10.51
CA VAL A 150 2.26 -3.46 -10.77
C VAL A 150 2.36 -1.93 -10.74
N GLY A 151 3.13 -1.37 -9.81
CA GLY A 151 3.38 0.07 -9.76
C GLY A 151 4.05 0.59 -11.02
N GLN A 152 5.07 -0.09 -11.53
CA GLN A 152 5.72 0.25 -12.80
C GLN A 152 4.77 0.16 -14.00
N LEU A 153 3.94 -0.89 -14.06
CA LEU A 153 3.00 -1.11 -15.16
C LEU A 153 1.96 0.01 -15.28
N PHE A 154 1.46 0.52 -14.14
CA PHE A 154 0.40 1.54 -14.10
C PHE A 154 0.91 2.95 -13.76
N GLY A 155 2.22 3.14 -13.67
CA GLY A 155 2.83 4.43 -13.31
C GLY A 155 2.44 4.93 -11.91
N LEU A 156 2.26 4.02 -10.94
CA LEU A 156 1.88 4.37 -9.58
C LEU A 156 3.09 4.83 -8.77
N SER A 157 2.92 5.91 -8.04
CA SER A 157 3.86 6.32 -7.00
C SER A 157 3.67 5.48 -5.72
N THR A 158 4.75 5.31 -4.97
CA THR A 158 4.72 4.62 -3.67
C THR A 158 5.34 5.47 -2.58
N ASP A 159 4.89 5.27 -1.34
CA ASP A 159 5.50 5.86 -0.17
C ASP A 159 6.82 5.15 0.19
N PRO A 160 7.60 5.66 1.17
CA PRO A 160 8.85 5.02 1.56
C PRO A 160 8.71 3.57 2.07
N ASP A 161 7.50 3.15 2.43
CA ASP A 161 7.21 1.80 2.90
C ASP A 161 6.74 0.86 1.78
N GLY A 162 6.53 1.38 0.57
CA GLY A 162 6.14 0.65 -0.64
C GLY A 162 4.63 0.56 -0.86
N TRP A 163 3.82 1.34 -0.14
CA TRP A 163 2.37 1.43 -0.37
C TRP A 163 2.07 2.38 -1.51
N TYR A 164 1.04 2.11 -2.32
CA TYR A 164 0.64 3.06 -3.35
C TYR A 164 0.10 4.35 -2.73
N THR A 165 0.56 5.49 -3.25
CA THR A 165 0.12 6.81 -2.78
C THR A 165 -1.10 7.28 -3.54
N GLU A 166 -2.13 7.69 -2.81
CA GLU A 166 -3.24 8.47 -3.35
C GLU A 166 -2.79 9.86 -3.81
N ALA A 167 -3.58 10.48 -4.69
CA ALA A 167 -3.32 11.83 -5.19
C ALA A 167 -3.42 12.89 -4.08
N HIS A 168 -4.34 12.71 -3.13
CA HIS A 168 -4.43 13.58 -1.95
C HIS A 168 -5.17 12.88 -0.80
N PRO A 169 -4.61 12.83 0.43
CA PRO A 169 -5.15 12.02 1.54
C PRO A 169 -6.62 12.25 1.92
N LYS A 170 -7.12 13.47 1.72
CA LYS A 170 -8.51 13.86 2.03
C LYS A 170 -9.41 14.07 0.80
N LEU A 171 -8.96 14.89 -0.15
CA LEU A 171 -9.75 15.30 -1.31
C LEU A 171 -9.86 14.22 -2.39
N LYS A 172 -8.82 13.40 -2.53
CA LYS A 172 -8.70 12.38 -3.58
C LYS A 172 -8.11 11.08 -3.01
N PRO A 173 -8.81 10.43 -2.05
CA PRO A 173 -8.25 9.30 -1.29
C PRO A 173 -8.24 7.98 -2.07
N VAL A 174 -8.86 7.93 -3.25
CA VAL A 174 -8.92 6.74 -4.10
C VAL A 174 -8.37 6.99 -5.50
N GLU A 175 -8.17 8.24 -5.89
CA GLU A 175 -7.51 8.60 -7.15
C GLU A 175 -5.99 8.59 -7.00
N THR A 176 -5.29 8.38 -8.11
CA THR A 176 -3.82 8.47 -8.19
C THR A 176 -3.40 9.69 -9.00
N PHE A 177 -2.09 9.94 -9.08
CA PHE A 177 -1.55 10.97 -9.99
C PHE A 177 -1.71 10.58 -11.46
N THR A 178 -1.87 9.29 -11.76
CA THR A 178 -2.13 8.78 -13.10
C THR A 178 -3.62 8.83 -13.38
N GLY A 179 -4.03 9.69 -14.32
CA GLY A 179 -5.43 9.81 -14.74
C GLY A 179 -6.01 8.46 -15.15
N GLY A 180 -7.23 8.17 -14.70
CA GLY A 180 -7.92 6.90 -14.98
C GLY A 180 -7.49 5.70 -14.12
N VAL A 181 -6.46 5.85 -13.27
CA VAL A 181 -6.02 4.79 -12.35
C VAL A 181 -6.42 5.12 -10.91
N TYR A 182 -7.06 4.17 -10.25
CA TYR A 182 -7.64 4.31 -8.91
C TYR A 182 -7.14 3.20 -7.97
N LEU A 183 -7.21 3.44 -6.66
CA LEU A 183 -6.79 2.54 -5.60
C LEU A 183 -7.98 2.05 -4.78
N ALA A 184 -7.94 0.77 -4.40
CA ALA A 184 -8.92 0.19 -3.49
C ALA A 184 -8.26 -0.88 -2.59
N GLY A 185 -8.49 -0.77 -1.29
CA GLY A 185 -8.10 -1.78 -0.32
C GLY A 185 -6.67 -1.65 0.20
N CYS A 186 -6.12 -2.77 0.68
CA CYS A 186 -4.86 -2.78 1.41
C CYS A 186 -3.63 -2.43 0.57
N CYS A 187 -3.72 -2.34 -0.76
CA CYS A 187 -2.59 -1.93 -1.61
C CYS A 187 -2.15 -0.47 -1.36
N GLN A 188 -3.06 0.36 -0.84
CA GLN A 188 -2.82 1.75 -0.45
C GLN A 188 -2.42 1.89 1.03
N GLY A 189 -2.34 0.79 1.78
CA GLY A 189 -1.92 0.79 3.18
C GLY A 189 -2.84 -0.02 4.09
N PRO A 190 -2.38 -0.34 5.33
CA PRO A 190 -3.08 -1.25 6.23
C PRO A 190 -4.48 -0.75 6.61
N LYS A 191 -5.48 -1.61 6.40
CA LYS A 191 -6.89 -1.34 6.73
C LYS A 191 -7.66 -2.64 6.94
N ASP A 192 -8.88 -2.52 7.44
CA ASP A 192 -9.78 -3.66 7.63
C ASP A 192 -10.75 -3.83 6.46
N ILE A 193 -11.66 -4.80 6.59
CA ILE A 193 -12.63 -5.14 5.54
C ILE A 193 -13.63 -4.00 5.31
N PRO A 194 -14.31 -3.42 6.34
CA PRO A 194 -15.21 -2.28 6.13
C PRO A 194 -14.57 -1.11 5.39
N ASP A 195 -13.36 -0.70 5.79
CA ASP A 195 -12.64 0.38 5.10
C ASP A 195 -12.31 0.02 3.66
N THR A 196 -11.89 -1.23 3.42
CA THR A 196 -11.58 -1.73 2.08
C THR A 196 -12.80 -1.72 1.17
N VAL A 197 -13.96 -2.16 1.68
CA VAL A 197 -15.22 -2.17 0.92
C VAL A 197 -15.68 -0.75 0.63
N ALA A 198 -15.62 0.15 1.61
CA ALA A 198 -15.96 1.56 1.41
C ALA A 198 -15.06 2.21 0.35
N GLN A 199 -13.75 1.92 0.39
CA GLN A 199 -12.79 2.42 -0.59
C GLN A 199 -13.06 1.86 -1.99
N ALA A 200 -13.40 0.57 -2.10
CA ALA A 200 -13.76 -0.04 -3.38
C ALA A 200 -15.01 0.62 -4.00
N SER A 201 -16.04 0.90 -3.19
CA SER A 201 -17.23 1.63 -3.64
C SER A 201 -16.89 3.06 -4.08
N ALA A 202 -16.01 3.76 -3.35
CA ALA A 202 -15.56 5.10 -3.73
C ALA A 202 -14.77 5.09 -5.05
N ALA A 203 -13.87 4.13 -5.25
CA ALA A 203 -13.15 3.96 -6.50
C ALA A 203 -14.11 3.68 -7.67
N ALA A 204 -15.07 2.77 -7.48
CA ALA A 204 -16.09 2.47 -8.49
C ALA A 204 -16.93 3.70 -8.86
N ALA A 205 -17.33 4.52 -7.88
CA ALA A 205 -18.06 5.76 -8.14
C ALA A 205 -17.24 6.76 -8.96
N LYS A 206 -15.93 6.89 -8.69
CA LYS A 206 -15.05 7.77 -9.47
C LYS A 206 -14.87 7.29 -10.90
N VAL A 207 -14.75 5.98 -11.10
CA VAL A 207 -14.74 5.36 -12.43
C VAL A 207 -16.06 5.60 -13.16
N ALA A 208 -17.21 5.50 -12.48
CA ALA A 208 -18.50 5.79 -13.08
C ALA A 208 -18.61 7.25 -13.55
N VAL A 209 -18.09 8.21 -12.78
CA VAL A 209 -18.03 9.63 -13.17
C VAL A 209 -17.12 9.86 -14.38
N LEU A 210 -16.02 9.11 -14.47
CA LEU A 210 -15.13 9.15 -15.64
C LEU A 210 -15.88 8.78 -16.92
N PHE A 211 -16.71 7.74 -16.86
CA PHE A 211 -17.50 7.24 -17.99
C PHE A 211 -18.86 7.92 -18.17
N SER A 212 -19.27 8.81 -17.26
CA SER A 212 -20.56 9.51 -17.37
C SER A 212 -20.53 10.68 -18.35
N ASN A 213 -19.36 11.00 -18.90
CA ASN A 213 -19.16 12.08 -19.86
C ASN A 213 -18.59 11.49 -21.16
N ASP A 214 -19.15 11.89 -22.30
CA ASP A 214 -18.66 11.47 -23.61
C ASP A 214 -17.30 12.09 -23.96
N GLU A 215 -16.97 13.20 -23.29
CA GLU A 215 -15.74 13.95 -23.49
C GLU A 215 -14.99 14.15 -22.16
N MET A 216 -13.66 14.12 -22.24
CA MET A 216 -12.79 14.38 -21.10
C MET A 216 -11.88 15.57 -21.38
N ALA A 217 -11.90 16.56 -20.49
CA ALA A 217 -10.92 17.62 -20.50
C ALA A 217 -9.53 17.04 -20.19
N THR A 218 -8.58 17.30 -21.09
CA THR A 218 -7.17 16.96 -20.90
C THR A 218 -6.38 18.23 -20.61
N SER A 219 -5.22 18.07 -19.97
CA SER A 219 -4.33 19.20 -19.74
C SER A 219 -3.89 19.80 -21.07
N PRO A 220 -4.00 21.12 -21.30
CA PRO A 220 -3.48 21.76 -22.51
C PRO A 220 -1.94 21.88 -22.50
N LEU A 221 -1.29 21.51 -21.39
CA LEU A 221 0.16 21.50 -21.21
C LEU A 221 0.78 20.29 -21.93
N ILE A 222 0.60 20.24 -23.24
CA ILE A 222 1.13 19.18 -24.11
C ILE A 222 2.35 19.67 -24.88
N THR A 223 3.15 18.72 -25.34
CA THR A 223 4.31 18.98 -26.18
C THR A 223 3.90 19.46 -27.57
N GLY A 224 4.55 20.51 -28.08
CA GLY A 224 4.50 20.95 -29.47
C GLY A 224 5.84 20.78 -30.17
N VAL A 225 5.81 20.54 -31.48
CA VAL A 225 7.01 20.41 -32.33
C VAL A 225 7.02 21.51 -33.38
N ASN A 226 8.13 22.26 -33.46
CA ASN A 226 8.41 23.15 -34.56
C ASN A 226 9.01 22.36 -35.72
N GLU A 227 8.18 22.05 -36.72
CA GLU A 227 8.57 21.25 -37.88
C GLU A 227 9.72 21.89 -38.68
N ALA A 228 9.82 23.22 -38.74
CA ALA A 228 10.86 23.93 -39.47
C ALA A 228 12.27 23.73 -38.86
N VAL A 229 12.33 23.54 -37.54
CA VAL A 229 13.59 23.34 -36.80
C VAL A 229 13.89 21.84 -36.59
N CYS A 230 12.85 21.00 -36.56
CA CYS A 230 12.99 19.58 -36.30
C CYS A 230 13.87 18.86 -37.34
N SER A 231 14.91 18.16 -36.88
CA SER A 231 15.82 17.39 -37.73
C SER A 231 15.36 15.96 -38.01
N GLY A 232 14.28 15.50 -37.40
CA GLY A 232 13.78 14.12 -37.57
C GLY A 232 14.62 13.03 -36.89
N CYS A 233 15.50 13.38 -35.95
CA CYS A 233 16.47 12.42 -35.37
C CYS A 233 15.88 11.29 -34.49
N GLY A 234 14.59 11.34 -34.15
CA GLY A 234 13.91 10.25 -33.42
C GLY A 234 14.15 10.15 -31.91
N LEU A 235 15.12 10.87 -31.33
CA LEU A 235 15.46 10.78 -29.89
C LEU A 235 14.25 11.01 -28.95
N CYS A 236 13.32 11.88 -29.36
CA CYS A 236 12.10 12.17 -28.60
C CYS A 236 11.10 10.99 -28.56
N VAL A 237 11.15 10.09 -29.53
CA VAL A 237 10.28 8.89 -29.59
C VAL A 237 10.64 7.94 -28.46
N ASP A 238 11.93 7.61 -28.33
CA ASP A 238 12.41 6.62 -27.35
C ASP A 238 12.25 7.08 -25.91
N ILE A 239 12.38 8.38 -25.65
CA ILE A 239 12.29 8.92 -24.28
C ILE A 239 10.85 9.11 -23.80
N CYS A 240 9.84 9.02 -24.68
CA CYS A 240 8.46 9.25 -24.29
C CYS A 240 7.87 8.02 -23.57
N PRO A 241 7.62 8.05 -22.25
CA PRO A 241 7.09 6.89 -21.52
C PRO A 241 5.66 6.54 -21.94
N TYR A 242 4.93 7.49 -22.53
CA TYR A 242 3.55 7.33 -22.98
C TYR A 242 3.43 6.95 -24.46
N LYS A 243 4.55 6.79 -25.17
CA LYS A 243 4.58 6.53 -26.62
C LYS A 243 3.73 7.52 -27.43
N ALA A 244 3.74 8.78 -27.00
CA ALA A 244 2.94 9.85 -27.60
C ALA A 244 3.58 10.48 -28.84
N ILE A 245 4.81 10.10 -29.20
CA ILE A 245 5.58 10.74 -30.27
C ILE A 245 5.93 9.72 -31.34
N GLU A 246 5.69 10.07 -32.60
CA GLU A 246 6.05 9.30 -33.77
C GLU A 246 6.76 10.18 -34.80
N LEU A 247 7.42 9.57 -35.78
CA LEU A 247 7.99 10.30 -36.92
C LEU A 247 7.00 10.26 -38.08
N LYS A 248 6.63 11.43 -38.59
CA LYS A 248 5.85 11.57 -39.83
C LYS A 248 6.73 12.15 -40.93
N THR A 249 6.49 11.72 -42.16
CA THR A 249 7.12 12.33 -43.34
C THR A 249 6.34 13.58 -43.73
N ILE A 250 7.04 14.69 -43.93
CA ILE A 250 6.49 15.92 -44.48
C ILE A 250 7.23 16.27 -45.77
N GLU A 251 6.50 16.88 -46.70
CA GLU A 251 7.05 17.40 -47.94
C GLU A 251 7.53 18.84 -47.70
N ASP A 252 8.84 19.05 -47.73
CA ASP A 252 9.45 20.36 -47.57
C ASP A 252 9.82 20.92 -48.95
N ARG A 253 9.24 22.08 -49.29
CA ARG A 253 9.44 22.73 -50.61
C ARG A 253 10.91 22.96 -50.98
N HIS A 254 11.80 23.05 -49.98
CA HIS A 254 13.22 23.32 -50.20
C HIS A 254 14.13 22.13 -49.91
N ARG A 255 13.67 21.16 -49.11
CA ARG A 255 14.50 20.03 -48.64
C ARG A 255 14.01 18.66 -49.10
N GLY A 256 12.92 18.61 -49.87
CA GLY A 256 12.26 17.37 -50.27
C GLY A 256 11.57 16.68 -49.09
N ASP A 257 11.26 15.40 -49.25
CA ASP A 257 10.65 14.59 -48.20
C ASP A 257 11.60 14.44 -47.00
N ARG A 258 11.15 14.86 -45.82
CA ARG A 258 11.91 14.68 -44.58
C ARG A 258 11.00 14.25 -43.43
N GLN A 259 11.60 13.55 -42.47
CA GLN A 259 10.89 13.14 -41.27
C GLN A 259 10.92 14.22 -40.19
N VAL A 260 9.79 14.40 -39.51
CA VAL A 260 9.66 15.27 -38.33
C VAL A 260 8.90 14.55 -37.24
N ALA A 261 9.17 14.93 -35.99
CA ALA A 261 8.41 14.42 -34.86
C ALA A 261 6.98 14.96 -34.89
N SER A 262 6.02 14.09 -34.61
CA SER A 262 4.60 14.38 -34.46
C SER A 262 4.14 13.88 -33.09
N VAL A 263 3.38 14.71 -32.39
CA VAL A 263 2.89 14.38 -31.04
C VAL A 263 1.40 14.09 -31.09
N ASN A 264 1.01 12.92 -30.61
CA ASN A 264 -0.38 12.60 -30.31
C ASN A 264 -0.78 13.31 -29.02
N SER A 265 -1.59 14.36 -29.15
CA SER A 265 -2.05 15.17 -28.02
C SER A 265 -2.90 14.39 -27.01
N GLY A 266 -3.59 13.33 -27.44
CA GLY A 266 -4.40 12.50 -26.54
C GLY A 266 -3.57 11.59 -25.64
N LEU A 267 -2.33 11.25 -26.04
CA LEU A 267 -1.42 10.41 -25.25
C LEU A 267 -0.43 11.23 -24.42
N CYS A 268 -0.11 12.46 -24.85
CA CYS A 268 0.87 13.31 -24.19
C CYS A 268 0.39 13.74 -22.78
N GLN A 269 1.10 13.31 -21.73
CA GLN A 269 0.82 13.74 -20.34
C GLN A 269 1.61 14.99 -19.92
N GLY A 270 2.33 15.65 -20.84
CA GLY A 270 2.98 16.93 -20.53
C GLY A 270 4.22 16.87 -19.62
N CYS A 271 4.88 15.71 -19.48
CA CYS A 271 6.02 15.57 -18.57
C CYS A 271 7.30 16.35 -18.97
N GLY A 272 7.38 16.84 -20.21
CA GLY A 272 8.55 17.60 -20.70
C GLY A 272 9.82 16.79 -21.01
N ALA A 273 9.88 15.48 -20.76
CA ALA A 273 11.10 14.69 -20.98
C ALA A 273 11.70 14.81 -22.40
N CYS A 274 10.84 14.93 -23.41
CA CYS A 274 11.25 15.09 -24.81
C CYS A 274 11.83 16.47 -25.15
N THR A 275 11.51 17.54 -24.39
CA THR A 275 12.09 18.88 -24.62
C THR A 275 13.58 18.87 -24.30
N VAL A 276 13.96 18.23 -23.19
CA VAL A 276 15.36 18.06 -22.76
C VAL A 276 16.15 17.18 -23.74
N ALA A 277 15.51 16.15 -24.32
CA ALA A 277 16.16 15.29 -25.31
C ALA A 277 16.35 15.98 -26.68
N CYS A 278 15.60 17.05 -26.97
CA CYS A 278 15.61 17.69 -28.27
C CYS A 278 16.84 18.59 -28.47
N ARG A 279 17.88 18.03 -29.09
CA ARG A 279 19.12 18.76 -29.38
C ARG A 279 18.94 19.97 -30.29
N ALA A 280 17.94 19.93 -31.17
CA ALA A 280 17.66 21.03 -32.10
C ALA A 280 16.84 22.16 -31.45
N GLY A 281 16.35 21.99 -30.22
CA GLY A 281 15.43 22.95 -29.60
C GLY A 281 14.08 23.03 -30.32
N ALA A 282 13.72 22.02 -31.12
CA ALA A 282 12.51 22.00 -31.92
C ALA A 282 11.25 21.59 -31.15
N ILE A 283 11.38 21.22 -29.86
CA ILE A 283 10.29 20.68 -29.05
C ILE A 283 10.12 21.56 -27.81
N ASP A 284 8.91 22.04 -27.60
CA ASP A 284 8.52 22.84 -26.43
C ASP A 284 7.34 22.19 -25.70
N LEU A 285 7.25 22.43 -24.38
CA LEU A 285 6.09 22.09 -23.58
C LEU A 285 5.21 23.33 -23.46
N LYS A 286 3.96 23.28 -23.94
CA LYS A 286 3.05 24.43 -23.83
C LYS A 286 2.85 24.78 -22.35
N GLY A 287 3.00 26.06 -22.00
CA GLY A 287 2.94 26.58 -20.63
C GLY A 287 4.26 26.47 -19.84
N PHE A 288 5.27 25.78 -20.39
CA PHE A 288 6.64 25.72 -19.89
C PHE A 288 7.61 25.71 -21.09
N THR A 289 7.46 26.68 -22.00
CA THR A 289 8.35 26.77 -23.16
C THR A 289 9.77 27.11 -22.72
N ASN A 290 10.77 26.78 -23.54
CA ASN A 290 12.16 27.11 -23.23
C ASN A 290 12.34 28.61 -22.96
N GLU A 291 11.66 29.47 -23.71
CA GLU A 291 11.67 30.92 -23.50
C GLU A 291 11.06 31.32 -22.16
N GLN A 292 9.93 30.72 -21.76
CA GLN A 292 9.30 30.98 -20.46
C GLN A 292 10.23 30.57 -19.30
N VAL A 293 10.83 29.39 -19.38
CA VAL A 293 11.74 28.89 -18.35
C VAL A 293 13.00 29.77 -18.25
N LEU A 294 13.57 30.18 -19.39
CA LEU A 294 14.73 31.10 -19.39
C LEU A 294 14.35 32.46 -18.81
N ALA A 295 13.18 33.00 -19.15
CA ALA A 295 12.71 34.26 -18.57
C ALA A 295 12.53 34.18 -17.05
N GLU A 296 12.06 33.05 -16.50
CA GLU A 296 11.98 32.82 -15.05
C GLU A 296 13.37 32.79 -14.40
N VAL A 297 14.35 32.15 -15.03
CA VAL A 297 15.73 32.10 -14.53
C VAL A 297 16.38 33.48 -14.56
N ASP A 298 16.23 34.21 -15.66
CA ASP A 298 16.75 35.57 -15.83
C ASP A 298 16.17 36.50 -14.77
N ALA A 299 14.86 36.41 -14.51
CA ALA A 299 14.20 37.21 -13.47
C ALA A 299 14.70 36.92 -12.05
N LEU A 300 15.19 35.71 -11.76
CA LEU A 300 15.77 35.34 -10.47
C LEU A 300 17.24 35.75 -10.31
N CYS A 301 17.94 35.95 -11.44
CA CYS A 301 19.36 36.28 -11.48
C CYS A 301 19.63 37.79 -11.62
N LEU A 302 18.59 38.60 -11.85
CA LEU A 302 18.58 40.06 -11.81
C LEU A 302 18.35 40.59 -10.38
#